data_AF-A0A094IWP0-F1
#
_entry.id   AF-A0A094IWP0-F1
#
_cell.length_a   1.000
_cell.length_b   1.000
_cell.length_c   1.000
_cell.angle_alpha   90.00
_cell.angle_beta   90.00
_cell.angle_gamma   90.00
#
_symmetry.space_group_name_H-M   'P 1'
#
loop_
_entity.id
_entity.type
_entity.pdbx_description
1 polymer ?
#
loop_
_entity_poly.entity_id
_entity_poly.type
_entity_poly.pdbx_seq_one_letter_code
_entity_poly.pdbx_strand_id
1 'polypeptide(L)'
;MQSKAVLLSLLIAYAEARFGQEQAPISAISAVTSGGGPGVAATLAGGAISTLLGAANPCAKLQAADEIIAKLGTGADAVAAAIGLVAAEQNFNPFATDIPSICGDPTLPATKVLRGVVPLVDPAVTDSDVENANSAKSKTTPFNADGLSVAQVMVNNGFTSLKAVDLTGATVDVKAGAGANAGANAGADAGAGAVDAAVTTAAAVAADTTAAACPPATTFVTVTAGADAAADTAAADAGNNNANNNANNNGNDTAQAGDAAGNGGAQASAGGFDFGTCTPTMKFEGGLGGRPATEFTFQATDAVVAKGQQEALNPNIITNRICDQLVNVCNAGASGKAACADAKAQILALGTRDASTAAKWNSLLGF
;
A
#
# COMPACT_ATOMS: atom_id res chain seq x y z
N MET A 1 -13.19 27.47 -35.94
CA MET A 1 -12.14 26.42 -35.81
C MET A 1 -11.29 26.56 -34.55
N GLN A 2 -11.11 27.75 -33.97
CA GLN A 2 -10.29 27.91 -32.74
C GLN A 2 -10.88 27.29 -31.47
N SER A 3 -12.21 27.33 -31.29
CA SER A 3 -12.86 26.74 -30.10
C SER A 3 -12.71 25.21 -30.00
N LYS A 4 -12.64 24.50 -31.14
CA LYS A 4 -12.41 23.03 -31.16
C LYS A 4 -10.96 22.65 -30.87
N ALA A 5 -10.01 23.49 -31.26
CA ALA A 5 -8.59 23.26 -30.99
C ALA A 5 -8.26 23.48 -29.50
N VAL A 6 -8.88 24.49 -28.86
CA VAL A 6 -8.75 24.75 -27.42
C VAL A 6 -9.40 23.64 -26.58
N LEU A 7 -10.58 23.14 -26.98
CA LEU A 7 -11.21 22.01 -26.28
C LEU A 7 -10.37 20.73 -26.39
N LEU A 8 -9.78 20.46 -27.56
CA LEU A 8 -8.95 19.28 -27.77
C LEU A 8 -7.63 19.35 -27.00
N SER A 9 -7.02 20.53 -26.88
CA SER A 9 -5.81 20.72 -26.07
C SER A 9 -6.10 20.68 -24.56
N LEU A 10 -7.27 21.16 -24.10
CA LEU A 10 -7.75 20.94 -22.73
C LEU A 10 -8.03 19.46 -22.45
N LEU A 11 -8.63 18.73 -23.40
CA LEU A 11 -8.90 17.30 -23.27
C LEU A 11 -7.61 16.46 -23.28
N ILE A 12 -6.61 16.83 -24.07
CA ILE A 12 -5.29 16.17 -24.08
C ILE A 12 -4.53 16.50 -22.79
N ALA A 13 -4.51 17.76 -22.33
CA ALA A 13 -3.91 18.10 -21.05
C ALA A 13 -4.60 17.42 -19.86
N TYR A 14 -5.93 17.26 -19.91
CA TYR A 14 -6.70 16.52 -18.91
C TYR A 14 -6.43 15.00 -18.99
N ALA A 15 -6.26 14.44 -20.19
CA ALA A 15 -5.93 13.03 -20.38
C ALA A 15 -4.48 12.71 -19.98
N GLU A 16 -3.52 13.59 -20.28
CA GLU A 16 -2.13 13.51 -19.82
C GLU A 16 -2.04 13.68 -18.30
N ALA A 17 -2.87 14.54 -17.71
CA ALA A 17 -2.99 14.68 -16.26
C ALA A 17 -3.56 13.41 -15.61
N ARG A 18 -4.54 12.73 -16.22
CA ARG A 18 -5.19 11.54 -15.63
C ARG A 18 -4.44 10.23 -15.81
N PHE A 19 -3.84 9.95 -16.96
CA PHE A 19 -3.19 8.64 -17.20
C PHE A 19 -1.65 8.67 -17.06
N GLY A 20 -1.03 9.84 -17.18
CA GLY A 20 0.43 9.98 -17.08
C GLY A 20 0.95 10.08 -15.65
N GLN A 21 0.16 10.64 -14.72
CA GLN A 21 0.58 10.88 -13.33
C GLN A 21 0.57 9.61 -12.47
N GLU A 22 -0.30 8.63 -12.73
CA GLU A 22 -0.36 7.40 -11.91
C GLU A 22 0.83 6.45 -12.16
N GLN A 23 1.43 6.49 -13.35
CA GLN A 23 2.62 5.70 -13.71
C GLN A 23 3.93 6.52 -13.66
N ALA A 24 3.84 7.85 -13.54
CA ALA A 24 5.00 8.73 -13.46
C ALA A 24 5.99 8.33 -12.34
N PRO A 25 5.53 8.00 -11.11
CA PRO A 25 6.44 7.57 -10.05
C PRO A 25 7.15 6.26 -10.41
N ILE A 26 6.43 5.29 -11.01
CA ILE A 26 6.97 3.95 -11.28
C ILE A 26 8.13 4.01 -12.28
N SER A 27 7.93 4.74 -13.37
CA SER A 27 8.99 4.95 -14.37
C SER A 27 10.20 5.70 -13.78
N ALA A 28 9.96 6.72 -12.96
CA ALA A 28 11.02 7.48 -12.28
C ALA A 28 11.82 6.61 -11.31
N ILE A 29 11.16 5.76 -10.52
CA ILE A 29 11.82 4.81 -9.61
C ILE A 29 12.67 3.83 -10.41
N SER A 30 12.14 3.28 -11.51
CA SER A 30 12.88 2.32 -12.34
C SER A 30 14.12 2.92 -13.03
N ALA A 31 14.13 4.24 -13.23
CA ALA A 31 15.20 4.99 -13.89
C ALA A 31 16.30 5.49 -12.92
N VAL A 32 16.16 5.24 -11.61
CA VAL A 32 17.19 5.61 -10.63
C VAL A 32 18.48 4.85 -10.90
N THR A 33 19.60 5.57 -10.95
CA THR A 33 20.94 5.03 -11.24
C THR A 33 21.97 5.37 -10.18
N SER A 34 21.70 6.32 -9.28
CA SER A 34 22.66 6.79 -8.28
C SER A 34 22.98 5.79 -7.16
N GLY A 35 22.21 4.72 -6.99
CA GLY A 35 22.49 3.70 -5.99
C GLY A 35 21.59 2.47 -6.07
N GLY A 36 21.89 1.51 -5.19
CA GLY A 36 21.29 0.18 -5.20
C GLY A 36 22.04 -0.83 -6.09
N GLY A 37 21.83 -2.12 -5.81
CA GLY A 37 22.34 -3.19 -6.66
C GLY A 37 21.56 -3.32 -7.98
N PRO A 38 22.08 -4.07 -8.98
CA PRO A 38 21.37 -4.34 -10.22
C PRO A 38 19.95 -4.89 -9.95
N GLY A 39 18.94 -4.25 -10.56
CA GLY A 39 17.54 -4.68 -10.45
C GLY A 39 16.79 -4.20 -9.19
N VAL A 40 17.46 -3.54 -8.23
CA VAL A 40 16.79 -3.04 -7.01
C VAL A 40 15.79 -1.93 -7.35
N ALA A 41 16.16 -0.97 -8.19
CA ALA A 41 15.28 0.10 -8.66
C ALA A 41 14.03 -0.44 -9.37
N ALA A 42 14.21 -1.41 -10.27
CA ALA A 42 13.10 -2.07 -10.96
C ALA A 42 12.18 -2.87 -10.00
N THR A 43 12.76 -3.53 -9.00
CA THR A 43 12.00 -4.28 -7.98
C THR A 43 11.15 -3.33 -7.13
N LEU A 44 11.73 -2.21 -6.68
CA LEU A 44 11.01 -1.18 -5.92
C LEU A 44 9.91 -0.54 -6.74
N ALA A 45 10.18 -0.22 -8.01
CA ALA A 45 9.18 0.30 -8.93
C ALA A 45 8.00 -0.68 -9.07
N GLY A 46 8.26 -1.98 -9.26
CA GLY A 46 7.21 -3.00 -9.33
C GLY A 46 6.40 -3.13 -8.04
N GLY A 47 7.05 -3.06 -6.87
CA GLY A 47 6.37 -3.15 -5.57
C GLY A 47 5.48 -1.94 -5.29
N ALA A 48 5.92 -0.74 -5.66
CA ALA A 48 5.20 0.52 -5.44
C ALA A 48 3.86 0.59 -6.18
N ILE A 49 3.66 -0.16 -7.27
CA ILE A 49 2.38 -0.20 -8.00
C ILE A 49 1.22 -0.59 -7.07
N SER A 50 1.45 -1.57 -6.19
CA SER A 50 0.41 -2.06 -5.27
C SER A 50 -0.04 -1.02 -4.25
N THR A 51 0.83 -0.06 -3.91
CA THR A 51 0.54 0.99 -2.92
C THR A 51 -0.20 2.18 -3.54
N LEU A 52 -0.25 2.26 -4.88
CA LEU A 52 -1.00 3.27 -5.64
C LEU A 52 -2.45 2.85 -5.90
N LEU A 53 -2.87 1.64 -5.52
CA LEU A 53 -4.25 1.20 -5.67
C LEU A 53 -5.17 1.90 -4.65
N GLY A 54 -6.39 2.29 -5.04
CA GLY A 54 -7.31 3.02 -4.17
C GLY A 54 -7.74 2.29 -2.89
N ALA A 55 -7.66 0.95 -2.88
CA ALA A 55 -7.95 0.15 -1.69
C ALA A 55 -6.71 -0.11 -0.81
N ALA A 56 -5.51 0.30 -1.25
CA ALA A 56 -4.29 0.11 -0.49
C ALA A 56 -4.22 1.09 0.69
N ASN A 57 -3.58 0.66 1.79
CA ASN A 57 -3.35 1.54 2.92
C ASN A 57 -2.41 2.69 2.48
N PRO A 58 -2.82 3.98 2.63
CA PRO A 58 -2.01 5.13 2.22
C PRO A 58 -0.67 5.24 2.96
N CYS A 59 -0.57 4.71 4.18
CA CYS A 59 0.70 4.68 4.91
C CYS A 59 1.72 3.74 4.27
N ALA A 60 1.28 2.66 3.61
CA ALA A 60 2.17 1.75 2.89
C ALA A 60 2.87 2.45 1.70
N LYS A 61 2.23 3.45 1.09
CA LYS A 61 2.86 4.28 0.06
C LYS A 61 4.03 5.09 0.61
N LEU A 62 3.88 5.65 1.82
CA LEU A 62 4.96 6.40 2.49
C LEU A 62 6.11 5.48 2.89
N GLN A 63 5.81 4.27 3.38
CA GLN A 63 6.82 3.25 3.66
C GLN A 63 7.58 2.82 2.40
N ALA A 64 6.89 2.66 1.27
CA ALA A 64 7.54 2.36 0.00
C ALA A 64 8.48 3.50 -0.46
N ALA A 65 8.10 4.76 -0.20
CA ALA A 65 8.96 5.91 -0.48
C ALA A 65 10.20 5.94 0.43
N ASP A 66 10.05 5.61 1.71
CA ASP A 66 11.18 5.45 2.63
C ASP A 66 12.11 4.30 2.18
N GLU A 67 11.54 3.18 1.72
CA GLU A 67 12.29 2.03 1.23
C GLU A 67 13.13 2.36 -0.01
N ILE A 68 12.62 3.23 -0.90
CA ILE A 68 13.39 3.74 -2.04
C ILE A 68 14.66 4.44 -1.57
N ILE A 69 14.56 5.35 -0.59
CA ILE A 69 15.74 6.03 -0.05
C ILE A 69 16.66 5.05 0.67
N ALA A 70 16.11 4.12 1.44
CA ALA A 70 16.89 3.14 2.18
C ALA A 70 17.72 2.22 1.27
N LYS A 71 17.19 1.84 0.11
CA LYS A 71 17.82 0.86 -0.78
C LYS A 71 18.57 1.46 -1.97
N LEU A 72 18.14 2.63 -2.47
CA LEU A 72 18.78 3.33 -3.59
C LEU A 72 19.66 4.49 -3.11
N GLY A 73 19.58 4.87 -1.84
CA GLY A 73 20.37 5.95 -1.25
C GLY A 73 19.74 7.33 -1.42
N THR A 74 20.53 8.35 -1.11
CA THR A 74 20.09 9.77 -1.09
C THR A 74 20.57 10.55 -2.31
N GLY A 75 20.84 9.87 -3.44
CA GLY A 75 21.13 10.54 -4.70
C GLY A 75 19.94 11.38 -5.19
N ALA A 76 20.22 12.42 -5.98
CA ALA A 76 19.18 13.38 -6.38
C ALA A 76 18.02 12.73 -7.16
N ASP A 77 18.30 11.74 -8.00
CA ASP A 77 17.31 10.91 -8.72
C ASP A 77 16.52 10.00 -7.78
N ALA A 78 17.15 9.35 -6.79
CA ALA A 78 16.48 8.51 -5.80
C ALA A 78 15.53 9.35 -4.91
N VAL A 79 15.99 10.53 -4.46
CA VAL A 79 15.18 11.49 -3.71
C VAL A 79 14.01 11.99 -4.56
N ALA A 80 14.26 12.37 -5.81
CA ALA A 80 13.20 12.81 -6.72
C ALA A 80 12.15 11.71 -6.98
N ALA A 81 12.59 10.46 -7.15
CA ALA A 81 11.69 9.31 -7.33
C ALA A 81 10.83 9.05 -6.08
N ALA A 82 11.43 9.08 -4.88
CA ALA A 82 10.70 8.91 -3.62
C ALA A 82 9.72 10.06 -3.37
N ILE A 83 10.10 11.32 -3.60
CA ILE A 83 9.19 12.48 -3.53
C ILE A 83 8.05 12.30 -4.54
N GLY A 84 8.37 11.85 -5.75
CA GLY A 84 7.38 11.54 -6.79
C GLY A 84 6.34 10.52 -6.31
N LEU A 85 6.77 9.47 -5.60
CA LEU A 85 5.86 8.47 -5.05
C LEU A 85 4.99 9.00 -3.90
N VAL A 86 5.57 9.78 -2.98
CA VAL A 86 4.79 10.41 -1.89
C VAL A 86 3.71 11.32 -2.46
N ALA A 87 4.09 12.16 -3.44
CA ALA A 87 3.21 13.14 -4.06
C ALA A 87 2.23 12.56 -5.08
N ALA A 88 2.37 11.29 -5.45
CA ALA A 88 1.48 10.63 -6.39
C ALA A 88 0.07 10.50 -5.81
N GLU A 89 -0.93 10.67 -6.66
CA GLU A 89 -2.30 10.33 -6.34
C GLU A 89 -2.41 8.79 -6.15
N GLN A 90 -3.14 8.35 -5.12
CA GLN A 90 -3.59 6.95 -5.09
C GLN A 90 -4.83 6.85 -5.97
N ASN A 91 -4.89 5.83 -6.82
CA ASN A 91 -5.96 5.58 -7.78
C ASN A 91 -7.33 5.57 -7.11
N PHE A 92 -7.95 6.75 -7.12
CA PHE A 92 -9.17 7.05 -6.40
C PHE A 92 -10.33 6.86 -7.36
N ASN A 93 -11.37 6.14 -6.94
CA ASN A 93 -12.59 6.02 -7.72
C ASN A 93 -13.65 6.98 -7.15
N PRO A 94 -13.78 8.20 -7.70
CA PRO A 94 -14.75 9.20 -7.23
C PRO A 94 -16.20 8.76 -7.44
N PHE A 95 -16.47 7.67 -8.17
CA PHE A 95 -17.82 7.14 -8.32
C PHE A 95 -18.22 6.18 -7.18
N ALA A 96 -17.25 5.72 -6.39
CA ALA A 96 -17.47 4.77 -5.28
C ALA A 96 -17.29 5.42 -3.90
N THR A 97 -16.46 6.45 -3.80
CA THR A 97 -16.23 7.23 -2.59
C THR A 97 -15.82 8.64 -2.98
N ASP A 98 -16.31 9.66 -2.27
CA ASP A 98 -15.98 11.07 -2.52
C ASP A 98 -14.87 11.60 -1.60
N ILE A 99 -14.37 10.75 -0.68
CA ILE A 99 -13.38 11.11 0.33
C ILE A 99 -12.14 10.21 0.20
N PRO A 100 -10.96 10.75 -0.16
CA PRO A 100 -9.71 9.98 -0.22
C PRO A 100 -9.23 9.58 1.17
N SER A 101 -8.60 8.40 1.24
CA SER A 101 -7.91 7.95 2.46
C SER A 101 -6.47 8.44 2.45
N ILE A 102 -6.02 9.06 3.54
CA ILE A 102 -4.68 9.64 3.69
C ILE A 102 -4.01 9.05 4.93
N CYS A 103 -2.69 8.89 4.89
CA CYS A 103 -1.96 8.38 6.05
C CYS A 103 -1.99 9.39 7.21
N GLY A 104 -2.56 8.95 8.33
CA GLY A 104 -2.66 9.66 9.60
C GLY A 104 -1.58 9.28 10.62
N ASP A 105 -0.61 8.45 10.25
CA ASP A 105 0.50 8.08 11.14
C ASP A 105 1.57 9.20 11.17
N PRO A 106 1.85 9.83 12.33
CA PRO A 106 2.82 10.91 12.43
C PRO A 106 4.28 10.44 12.30
N THR A 107 4.54 9.15 12.42
CA THR A 107 5.90 8.58 12.27
C THR A 107 6.31 8.46 10.80
N LEU A 108 5.37 8.60 9.85
CA LEU A 108 5.60 8.44 8.43
C LEU A 108 5.44 9.76 7.62
N PRO A 109 6.25 9.96 6.56
CA PRO A 109 7.45 9.19 6.22
C PRO A 109 8.52 9.30 7.31
N ALA A 110 9.29 8.22 7.49
CA ALA A 110 10.38 8.17 8.45
C ALA A 110 11.60 8.97 7.95
N THR A 111 11.79 9.03 6.63
CA THR A 111 12.88 9.77 6.00
C THR A 111 12.58 11.27 6.00
N LYS A 112 13.43 12.05 6.68
CA LYS A 112 13.25 13.51 6.85
C LYS A 112 13.05 14.28 5.54
N VAL A 113 13.76 13.92 4.47
CA VAL A 113 13.67 14.62 3.16
C VAL A 113 12.31 14.44 2.49
N LEU A 114 11.54 13.43 2.88
CA LEU A 114 10.21 13.14 2.33
C LEU A 114 9.09 13.77 3.16
N ARG A 115 9.39 14.26 4.36
CA ARG A 115 8.38 14.86 5.24
C ARG A 115 7.91 16.20 4.69
N GLY A 116 6.62 16.48 4.87
CA GLY A 116 6.00 17.70 4.38
C GLY A 116 5.61 17.68 2.90
N VAL A 117 5.87 16.58 2.19
CA VAL A 117 5.34 16.32 0.86
C VAL A 117 3.92 15.76 0.99
N VAL A 118 2.97 16.31 0.22
CA VAL A 118 1.56 15.88 0.24
C VAL A 118 1.12 15.35 -1.13
N PRO A 119 0.23 14.34 -1.16
CA PRO A 119 -0.21 13.71 -2.40
C PRO A 119 -1.18 14.56 -3.20
N LEU A 120 -1.20 14.34 -4.51
CA LEU A 120 -2.33 14.75 -5.35
C LEU A 120 -3.61 14.00 -4.94
N VAL A 121 -4.76 14.58 -5.28
CA VAL A 121 -6.10 14.02 -5.10
C VAL A 121 -6.94 14.21 -6.36
N ASP A 122 -7.91 13.32 -6.60
CA ASP A 122 -8.76 13.40 -7.80
C ASP A 122 -9.43 14.78 -7.87
N PRO A 123 -9.41 15.46 -9.04
CA PRO A 123 -10.11 16.72 -9.25
C PRO A 123 -11.61 16.71 -8.89
N ALA A 124 -12.25 15.55 -8.84
CA ALA A 124 -13.64 15.38 -8.40
C ALA A 124 -13.84 15.49 -6.88
N VAL A 125 -12.76 15.39 -6.08
CA VAL A 125 -12.81 15.57 -4.63
C VAL A 125 -13.05 17.05 -4.30
N THR A 126 -13.86 17.31 -3.28
CA THR A 126 -14.08 18.67 -2.78
C THR A 126 -12.76 19.27 -2.30
N ASP A 127 -12.48 20.53 -2.68
CA ASP A 127 -11.22 21.24 -2.40
C ASP A 127 -9.95 20.65 -3.05
N SER A 128 -10.11 19.80 -4.07
CA SER A 128 -9.00 19.20 -4.82
C SER A 128 -8.04 20.24 -5.44
N ASP A 129 -8.55 21.40 -5.86
CA ASP A 129 -7.71 22.49 -6.39
C ASP A 129 -6.69 23.00 -5.36
N VAL A 130 -7.10 23.10 -4.09
CA VAL A 130 -6.22 23.54 -2.99
C VAL A 130 -5.15 22.49 -2.76
N GLU A 131 -5.55 21.22 -2.67
CA GLU A 131 -4.61 20.14 -2.38
C GLU A 131 -3.66 19.86 -3.54
N ASN A 132 -4.14 19.91 -4.78
CA ASN A 132 -3.28 19.72 -5.94
C ASN A 132 -2.27 20.86 -6.11
N ALA A 133 -2.63 22.08 -5.73
CA ALA A 133 -1.67 23.19 -5.61
C ALA A 133 -0.66 22.96 -4.46
N ASN A 134 -1.11 22.47 -3.31
CA ASN A 134 -0.26 22.11 -2.19
C ASN A 134 0.74 21.00 -2.56
N SER A 135 0.29 19.94 -3.24
CA SER A 135 1.13 18.85 -3.71
C SER A 135 2.22 19.35 -4.66
N ALA A 136 1.85 20.17 -5.65
CA ALA A 136 2.80 20.77 -6.58
C ALA A 136 3.88 21.62 -5.87
N LYS A 137 3.47 22.42 -4.88
CA LYS A 137 4.39 23.21 -4.06
C LYS A 137 5.30 22.34 -3.19
N SER A 138 4.73 21.31 -2.57
CA SER A 138 5.43 20.47 -1.59
C SER A 138 6.58 19.65 -2.20
N LYS A 139 6.50 19.32 -3.50
CA LYS A 139 7.58 18.63 -4.24
C LYS A 139 8.90 19.40 -4.24
N THR A 140 8.85 20.73 -4.20
CA THR A 140 10.03 21.61 -4.20
C THR A 140 10.24 22.33 -2.88
N THR A 141 9.16 22.58 -2.14
CA THR A 141 9.18 23.28 -0.86
C THR A 141 8.24 22.55 0.10
N PRO A 142 8.73 21.47 0.74
CA PRO A 142 7.92 20.69 1.67
C PRO A 142 7.38 21.55 2.81
N PHE A 143 6.17 21.24 3.26
CA PHE A 143 5.55 21.91 4.39
C PHE A 143 6.24 21.52 5.71
N ASN A 144 6.05 22.33 6.75
CA ASN A 144 6.45 21.90 8.09
C ASN A 144 5.58 20.70 8.51
N ALA A 145 6.24 19.59 8.83
CA ALA A 145 5.61 18.33 9.22
C ALA A 145 6.19 17.77 10.53
N ASP A 146 6.78 18.63 11.37
CA ASP A 146 7.36 18.23 12.65
C ASP A 146 6.30 17.65 13.58
N GLY A 147 6.36 16.34 13.81
CA GLY A 147 5.37 15.61 14.62
C GLY A 147 4.01 15.45 13.97
N LEU A 148 3.84 15.84 12.70
CA LEU A 148 2.57 15.79 11.98
C LEU A 148 2.56 14.67 10.95
N SER A 149 1.47 13.91 10.88
CA SER A 149 1.16 13.02 9.76
C SER A 149 0.90 13.79 8.46
N VAL A 150 0.99 13.10 7.32
CA VAL A 150 0.65 13.71 6.02
C VAL A 150 -0.80 14.22 6.02
N ALA A 151 -1.74 13.49 6.62
CA ALA A 151 -3.11 13.96 6.75
C ALA A 151 -3.23 15.27 7.57
N GLN A 152 -2.49 15.39 8.68
CA GLN A 152 -2.45 16.63 9.46
C GLN A 152 -1.81 17.79 8.70
N VAL A 153 -0.77 17.52 7.89
CA VAL A 153 -0.17 18.52 7.01
C VAL A 153 -1.18 19.03 5.99
N MET A 154 -1.95 18.13 5.36
CA MET A 154 -2.99 18.50 4.39
C MET A 154 -4.09 19.34 5.05
N VAL A 155 -4.60 18.91 6.22
CA VAL A 155 -5.60 19.66 7.00
C VAL A 155 -5.08 21.05 7.38
N ASN A 156 -3.84 21.14 7.86
CA ASN A 156 -3.22 22.41 8.24
C ASN A 156 -2.99 23.36 7.05
N ASN A 157 -3.02 22.83 5.82
CA ASN A 157 -2.91 23.61 4.58
C ASN A 157 -4.24 23.69 3.81
N GLY A 158 -5.36 23.47 4.49
CA GLY A 158 -6.71 23.79 4.00
C GLY A 158 -7.47 22.66 3.32
N PHE A 159 -6.90 21.46 3.21
CA PHE A 159 -7.62 20.31 2.66
C PHE A 159 -8.27 19.46 3.76
N THR A 160 -9.58 19.55 3.90
CA THR A 160 -10.35 18.88 4.96
C THR A 160 -11.22 17.71 4.47
N SER A 161 -11.35 17.57 3.15
CA SER A 161 -12.12 16.50 2.49
C SER A 161 -11.33 15.20 2.43
N LEU A 162 -10.92 14.67 3.59
CA LEU A 162 -10.12 13.45 3.69
C LEU A 162 -10.55 12.54 4.83
N LYS A 163 -10.18 11.27 4.72
CA LYS A 163 -10.25 10.27 5.80
C LYS A 163 -8.83 9.89 6.20
N ALA A 164 -8.42 10.20 7.42
CA ALA A 164 -7.11 9.76 7.90
C ALA A 164 -7.17 8.32 8.43
N VAL A 165 -6.18 7.51 8.05
CA VAL A 165 -6.03 6.13 8.51
C VAL A 165 -4.60 5.83 8.96
N ASP A 166 -4.45 4.98 9.96
CA ASP A 166 -3.13 4.53 10.45
C ASP A 166 -2.64 3.28 9.70
N LEU A 167 -1.48 2.74 10.14
CA LEU A 167 -0.89 1.52 9.59
C LEU A 167 -1.77 0.27 9.70
N THR A 168 -2.70 0.23 10.66
CA THR A 168 -3.65 -0.88 10.82
C THR A 168 -4.86 -0.73 9.89
N GLY A 169 -5.02 0.44 9.26
CA GLY A 169 -6.18 0.81 8.47
C GLY A 169 -7.33 1.36 9.32
N ALA A 170 -7.12 1.53 10.63
CA ALA A 170 -8.09 2.16 11.51
C ALA A 170 -8.17 3.66 11.20
N THR A 171 -9.39 4.22 11.31
CA THR A 171 -9.58 5.66 11.12
C THR A 171 -9.04 6.40 12.33
N VAL A 172 -8.28 7.46 12.09
CA VAL A 172 -7.74 8.32 13.14
C VAL A 172 -8.28 9.74 12.98
N ASP A 173 -8.54 10.39 14.12
CA ASP A 173 -8.99 11.78 14.12
C ASP A 173 -7.79 12.71 13.91
N VAL A 174 -7.79 13.42 12.79
CA VAL A 174 -6.79 14.43 12.47
C VAL A 174 -7.43 15.81 12.57
N LYS A 175 -7.39 16.37 13.77
CA LYS A 175 -7.72 17.78 13.96
C LYS A 175 -6.62 18.64 13.34
N ALA A 176 -6.99 19.84 12.90
CA ALA A 176 -6.03 20.92 12.66
C ALA A 176 -5.27 21.14 13.97
N GLY A 177 -4.11 20.48 14.09
CA GLY A 177 -3.23 20.67 15.21
C GLY A 177 -2.61 22.04 15.02
N ALA A 178 -2.89 22.95 15.95
CA ALA A 178 -2.12 24.18 16.10
C ALA A 178 -0.64 23.80 16.24
N GLY A 179 0.07 23.78 15.11
CA GLY A 179 1.51 23.68 15.10
C GLY A 179 2.04 24.83 15.96
N ALA A 180 2.91 24.50 16.90
CA ALA A 180 3.58 25.49 17.73
C ALA A 180 4.17 26.60 16.82
N ASN A 181 3.78 27.84 17.13
CA ASN A 181 4.15 29.11 16.51
C ASN A 181 3.50 29.49 15.16
N ALA A 182 2.27 30.00 15.22
CA ALA A 182 1.87 31.18 14.45
C ALA A 182 0.65 31.90 15.09
N GLY A 183 0.87 33.12 15.58
CA GLY A 183 -0.11 34.21 15.57
C GLY A 183 -1.31 34.15 16.53
N ALA A 184 -1.27 35.00 17.54
CA ALA A 184 -2.42 35.32 18.38
C ALA A 184 -3.60 35.94 17.57
N ASN A 185 -4.81 35.62 18.07
CA ASN A 185 -6.08 36.36 17.99
C ASN A 185 -7.13 35.95 16.93
N ALA A 186 -8.37 35.83 17.46
CA ALA A 186 -9.69 35.63 16.84
C ALA A 186 -10.14 34.15 16.73
N GLY A 187 -11.24 33.71 17.33
CA GLY A 187 -12.27 34.35 18.14
C GLY A 187 -13.31 33.27 18.45
N ALA A 188 -13.81 33.27 19.68
CA ALA A 188 -14.86 32.35 20.14
C ALA A 188 -16.21 32.67 19.51
N ASP A 189 -16.95 31.62 19.11
CA ASP A 189 -18.39 31.41 19.36
C ASP A 189 -18.76 30.03 18.77
N ALA A 190 -19.17 29.02 19.55
CA ALA A 190 -20.38 28.83 20.36
C ALA A 190 -21.62 28.38 19.55
N GLY A 191 -22.14 27.19 19.90
CA GLY A 191 -23.41 26.63 19.41
C GLY A 191 -23.35 25.12 19.16
N ALA A 192 -23.17 24.28 20.19
CA ALA A 192 -24.22 23.72 21.06
C ALA A 192 -24.93 22.46 20.49
N GLY A 193 -24.73 21.34 21.18
CA GLY A 193 -25.41 20.06 20.98
C GLY A 193 -24.86 18.99 21.94
N ALA A 194 -25.08 19.20 23.24
CA ALA A 194 -24.60 18.34 24.33
C ALA A 194 -25.53 17.15 24.62
N VAL A 195 -24.92 16.01 24.99
CA VAL A 195 -25.32 15.06 26.06
C VAL A 195 -24.11 14.16 26.32
N ASP A 196 -23.21 14.54 27.22
CA ASP A 196 -23.13 14.20 28.66
C ASP A 196 -22.71 12.74 28.96
N ALA A 197 -21.46 12.59 29.42
CA ALA A 197 -21.15 11.85 30.65
C ALA A 197 -19.74 12.19 31.17
N ALA A 198 -19.73 13.04 32.21
CA ALA A 198 -18.81 13.06 33.35
C ALA A 198 -17.29 13.33 33.16
N VAL A 199 -16.96 14.60 33.42
CA VAL A 199 -15.72 15.25 33.83
C VAL A 199 -15.13 14.62 35.12
N THR A 200 -13.81 14.47 35.25
CA THR A 200 -12.98 15.34 36.13
C THR A 200 -11.48 15.21 35.85
N THR A 201 -10.94 16.20 35.14
CA THR A 201 -9.52 16.56 35.16
C THR A 201 -9.31 17.60 36.26
N ALA A 202 -8.42 17.34 37.22
CA ALA A 202 -7.92 18.37 38.12
C ALA A 202 -6.76 19.10 37.44
N ALA A 203 -6.93 20.41 37.28
CA ALA A 203 -6.00 21.34 36.66
C ALA A 203 -4.75 21.56 37.52
N ALA A 204 -3.62 21.77 36.84
CA ALA A 204 -2.43 22.37 37.40
C ALA A 204 -2.70 23.85 37.74
N VAL A 205 -2.33 24.26 38.96
CA VAL A 205 -2.19 25.66 39.34
C VAL A 205 -0.72 26.02 39.32
N ALA A 206 -0.42 27.12 38.63
CA ALA A 206 0.88 27.79 38.58
C ALA A 206 0.86 29.08 39.43
N ALA A 207 2.07 29.61 39.64
CA ALA A 207 2.48 30.87 40.28
C ALA A 207 2.80 30.74 41.80
N ASP A 208 3.83 31.39 42.37
CA ASP A 208 4.58 32.58 41.95
C ASP A 208 5.96 32.64 42.64
N THR A 209 6.88 33.37 42.01
CA THR A 209 8.22 33.76 42.44
C THR A 209 8.21 34.91 43.46
N THR A 210 8.86 34.72 44.63
CA THR A 210 9.59 35.80 45.34
C THR A 210 10.78 35.25 46.12
N ALA A 211 11.88 35.98 46.08
CA ALA A 211 13.23 35.62 46.52
C ALA A 211 13.46 35.63 48.05
N ALA A 212 14.35 34.74 48.55
CA ALA A 212 15.35 35.03 49.61
C ALA A 212 16.33 33.85 49.83
N ALA A 213 17.62 34.17 49.74
CA ALA A 213 18.86 33.60 50.31
C ALA A 213 18.96 32.19 50.95
N CYS A 214 20.13 31.57 50.67
CA CYS A 214 20.91 30.52 51.37
C CYS A 214 20.72 29.04 50.95
N PRO A 215 21.81 28.24 50.76
CA PRO A 215 21.76 26.92 50.12
C PRO A 215 21.38 25.80 51.10
N PRO A 216 20.73 24.70 50.65
CA PRO A 216 20.47 23.57 51.53
C PRO A 216 21.59 22.53 51.48
N ALA A 217 22.03 22.11 52.66
CA ALA A 217 22.49 20.76 52.90
C ALA A 217 21.25 19.85 52.91
N THR A 218 21.28 18.75 52.15
CA THR A 218 20.31 17.66 52.33
C THR A 218 21.01 16.31 52.34
N THR A 219 20.48 15.48 53.22
CA THR A 219 21.10 14.38 53.93
C THR A 219 20.22 13.14 53.74
N PHE A 220 20.87 11.98 53.61
CA PHE A 220 20.41 10.59 53.71
C PHE A 220 19.28 10.07 52.79
N VAL A 221 19.68 9.14 51.91
CA VAL A 221 18.83 8.14 51.26
C VAL A 221 18.64 6.96 52.23
N THR A 222 17.40 6.71 52.64
CA THR A 222 17.02 5.50 53.39
C THR A 222 16.54 4.45 52.38
N VAL A 223 17.24 3.32 52.29
CA VAL A 223 16.79 2.14 51.54
C VAL A 223 16.13 1.18 52.54
N THR A 224 14.84 0.92 52.36
CA THR A 224 14.14 -0.15 53.09
C THR A 224 13.92 -1.32 52.12
N ALA A 225 14.64 -2.40 52.36
CA ALA A 225 14.37 -3.71 51.78
C ALA A 225 13.35 -4.46 52.66
N GLY A 226 12.32 -5.04 52.06
CA GLY A 226 11.39 -5.96 52.72
C GLY A 226 11.22 -7.20 51.85
N ALA A 227 11.63 -8.35 52.37
CA ALA A 227 11.49 -9.67 51.76
C ALA A 227 10.29 -10.43 52.36
N ASP A 228 9.68 -11.26 51.50
CA ASP A 228 8.89 -12.49 51.68
C ASP A 228 8.14 -12.80 52.99
N ALA A 229 6.86 -13.20 52.89
CA ALA A 229 6.48 -14.62 52.91
C ALA A 229 4.95 -14.86 52.91
N ALA A 230 4.61 -16.04 52.38
CA ALA A 230 3.34 -16.70 52.06
C ALA A 230 2.30 -17.00 53.19
N ALA A 231 1.04 -17.24 52.77
CA ALA A 231 0.19 -18.44 53.01
C ALA A 231 -1.28 -18.10 52.58
N ASP A 232 -1.87 -18.71 51.53
CA ASP A 232 -2.55 -20.03 51.44
C ASP A 232 -3.69 -20.23 52.48
N THR A 233 -4.98 -20.38 52.11
CA THR A 233 -5.59 -21.68 51.80
C THR A 233 -6.93 -21.55 51.05
N ALA A 234 -7.15 -22.54 50.17
CA ALA A 234 -8.21 -22.80 49.20
C ALA A 234 -9.67 -23.02 49.66
N ALA A 235 -10.59 -22.92 48.69
CA ALA A 235 -11.67 -23.89 48.45
C ALA A 235 -12.08 -23.91 46.95
N ALA A 236 -12.27 -25.13 46.42
CA ALA A 236 -12.54 -25.55 45.03
C ALA A 236 -14.02 -25.29 44.59
N ASP A 237 -14.53 -25.57 43.38
CA ASP A 237 -14.16 -26.45 42.27
C ASP A 237 -15.00 -26.11 41.00
N ALA A 238 -14.62 -26.72 39.86
CA ALA A 238 -15.42 -27.10 38.68
C ALA A 238 -15.31 -26.28 37.36
N GLY A 239 -14.25 -26.60 36.59
CA GLY A 239 -14.39 -27.34 35.32
C GLY A 239 -14.68 -26.58 34.01
N ASN A 240 -13.68 -26.46 33.13
CA ASN A 240 -13.57 -27.29 31.92
C ASN A 240 -12.31 -26.97 31.10
N ASN A 241 -11.55 -28.02 30.81
CA ASN A 241 -10.36 -28.03 29.96
C ASN A 241 -10.76 -28.07 28.48
N ASN A 242 -10.01 -27.38 27.61
CA ASN A 242 -9.60 -27.98 26.35
C ASN A 242 -8.28 -27.37 25.86
N ALA A 243 -7.22 -28.15 25.97
CA ALA A 243 -5.97 -27.95 25.24
C ALA A 243 -6.16 -28.50 23.82
N ASN A 244 -5.70 -27.77 22.80
CA ASN A 244 -5.47 -28.42 21.52
C ASN A 244 -4.15 -27.96 20.88
N ASN A 245 -3.20 -28.88 20.90
CA ASN A 245 -2.06 -28.94 20.00
C ASN A 245 -2.58 -29.14 18.57
N ASN A 246 -1.99 -28.48 17.57
CA ASN A 246 -2.11 -28.99 16.20
C ASN A 246 -0.74 -29.12 15.55
N ALA A 247 -0.21 -30.33 15.65
CA ALA A 247 0.78 -30.88 14.75
C ALA A 247 0.03 -31.53 13.57
N ASN A 248 0.58 -31.32 12.37
CA ASN A 248 0.39 -32.10 11.14
C ASN A 248 -0.49 -33.35 11.26
N ASN A 249 -1.55 -33.42 10.46
CA ASN A 249 -1.84 -34.63 9.70
C ASN A 249 -2.63 -34.35 8.42
N ASN A 250 -2.04 -34.87 7.36
CA ASN A 250 -2.56 -35.08 6.03
C ASN A 250 -3.62 -36.21 6.06
N GLY A 251 -4.68 -36.09 5.26
CA GLY A 251 -5.52 -37.24 4.89
C GLY A 251 -7.02 -37.05 5.08
N ASN A 252 -7.66 -36.61 3.99
CA ASN A 252 -8.91 -37.16 3.46
C ASN A 252 -10.15 -37.18 4.38
N ASP A 253 -11.07 -36.24 4.17
CA ASP A 253 -12.41 -36.68 3.77
C ASP A 253 -13.22 -35.62 3.01
N THR A 254 -14.00 -36.19 2.11
CA THR A 254 -14.89 -35.64 1.11
C THR A 254 -16.07 -34.80 1.63
N ALA A 255 -16.55 -33.93 0.73
CA ALA A 255 -17.88 -33.31 0.67
C ALA A 255 -18.05 -31.88 1.22
N GLN A 256 -17.68 -30.89 0.40
CA GLN A 256 -18.63 -29.83 0.02
C GLN A 256 -18.57 -29.66 -1.51
N ALA A 257 -19.37 -30.47 -2.20
CA ALA A 257 -19.79 -30.22 -3.57
C ALA A 257 -21.09 -29.40 -3.54
N GLY A 258 -21.05 -28.24 -4.20
CA GLY A 258 -22.13 -27.25 -4.30
C GLY A 258 -21.45 -25.88 -4.31
N ASP A 259 -21.15 -25.23 -5.43
CA ASP A 259 -21.94 -25.12 -6.65
C ASP A 259 -21.05 -25.15 -7.90
N ALA A 260 -21.02 -26.29 -8.60
CA ALA A 260 -20.44 -26.39 -9.94
C ALA A 260 -21.59 -26.63 -10.93
N ALA A 261 -22.22 -25.54 -11.36
CA ALA A 261 -23.18 -25.57 -12.46
C ALA A 261 -22.85 -24.44 -13.45
N GLY A 262 -22.10 -24.81 -14.49
CA GLY A 262 -22.20 -24.22 -15.82
C GLY A 262 -21.36 -22.97 -16.11
N ASN A 263 -20.17 -23.16 -16.67
CA ASN A 263 -19.94 -22.76 -18.06
C ASN A 263 -18.71 -23.47 -18.64
N GLY A 264 -18.92 -24.15 -19.77
CA GLY A 264 -17.97 -25.09 -20.36
C GLY A 264 -16.66 -24.47 -20.84
N GLY A 265 -15.59 -25.26 -20.70
CA GLY A 265 -14.36 -25.05 -21.46
C GLY A 265 -13.05 -25.45 -20.78
N ALA A 266 -12.94 -25.41 -19.44
CA ALA A 266 -11.65 -25.64 -18.80
C ALA A 266 -11.33 -27.13 -18.59
N GLN A 267 -10.10 -27.53 -18.94
CA GLN A 267 -9.55 -28.81 -18.55
C GLN A 267 -9.37 -28.85 -17.03
N ALA A 268 -9.75 -29.98 -16.41
CA ALA A 268 -9.60 -30.18 -14.98
C ALA A 268 -8.11 -30.15 -14.60
N SER A 269 -7.73 -29.27 -13.67
CA SER A 269 -6.41 -29.28 -13.06
C SER A 269 -6.31 -30.40 -12.03
N ALA A 270 -5.18 -31.10 -11.97
CA ALA A 270 -4.95 -32.13 -10.95
C ALA A 270 -4.90 -31.54 -9.52
N GLY A 271 -4.68 -30.22 -9.41
CA GLY A 271 -4.67 -29.47 -8.14
C GLY A 271 -6.04 -29.06 -7.61
N GLY A 272 -7.13 -29.32 -8.35
CA GLY A 272 -8.49 -28.93 -7.93
C GLY A 272 -8.74 -27.43 -7.93
N PHE A 273 -7.91 -26.65 -8.65
CA PHE A 273 -8.05 -25.21 -8.75
C PHE A 273 -9.12 -24.82 -9.77
N ASP A 274 -9.91 -23.81 -9.42
CA ASP A 274 -10.94 -23.25 -10.31
C ASP A 274 -10.36 -22.12 -11.18
N PHE A 275 -10.01 -22.46 -12.42
CA PHE A 275 -9.51 -21.52 -13.42
C PHE A 275 -10.61 -20.96 -14.33
N GLY A 276 -11.88 -21.21 -13.99
CA GLY A 276 -13.03 -20.77 -14.76
C GLY A 276 -13.08 -21.44 -16.13
N THR A 277 -13.12 -20.67 -17.22
CA THR A 277 -13.23 -21.22 -18.58
C THR A 277 -11.88 -21.42 -19.29
N CYS A 278 -10.75 -21.06 -18.66
CA CYS A 278 -9.44 -21.09 -19.31
C CYS A 278 -8.54 -22.20 -18.78
N THR A 279 -7.56 -22.58 -19.59
CA THR A 279 -6.48 -23.50 -19.23
C THR A 279 -5.16 -22.73 -19.08
N PRO A 280 -4.73 -22.35 -17.87
CA PRO A 280 -3.65 -21.39 -17.67
C PRO A 280 -2.23 -21.98 -17.87
N THR A 281 -1.98 -22.75 -18.93
CA THR A 281 -0.67 -23.36 -19.19
C THR A 281 0.23 -22.49 -20.07
N MET A 282 1.53 -22.73 -19.96
CA MET A 282 2.60 -22.03 -20.68
C MET A 282 3.43 -23.03 -21.48
N LYS A 283 3.86 -22.61 -22.66
CA LYS A 283 4.80 -23.35 -23.52
C LYS A 283 6.08 -22.56 -23.75
N PHE A 284 7.16 -23.28 -24.07
CA PHE A 284 8.45 -22.74 -24.49
C PHE A 284 8.86 -23.41 -25.80
N GLU A 285 8.67 -22.71 -26.91
CA GLU A 285 8.84 -23.27 -28.25
C GLU A 285 9.65 -22.33 -29.15
N GLY A 286 10.39 -22.93 -30.08
CA GLY A 286 11.12 -22.22 -31.12
C GLY A 286 10.21 -21.84 -32.28
N GLY A 287 10.46 -20.67 -32.87
CA GLY A 287 9.79 -20.26 -34.11
C GLY A 287 8.36 -19.71 -33.96
N LEU A 288 7.99 -19.30 -32.75
CA LEU A 288 6.72 -18.58 -32.52
C LEU A 288 6.76 -17.18 -33.16
N GLY A 289 5.61 -16.65 -33.57
CA GLY A 289 5.50 -15.29 -34.11
C GLY A 289 6.21 -15.04 -35.44
N GLY A 290 6.61 -16.10 -36.16
CA GLY A 290 7.42 -15.98 -37.38
C GLY A 290 8.93 -15.85 -37.13
N ARG A 291 9.39 -16.08 -35.90
CA ARG A 291 10.82 -16.14 -35.55
C ARG A 291 11.48 -17.39 -36.12
N PRO A 292 12.83 -17.44 -36.19
CA PRO A 292 13.54 -18.67 -36.55
C PRO A 292 13.22 -19.82 -35.58
N ALA A 293 13.20 -21.06 -36.06
CA ALA A 293 12.95 -22.25 -35.24
C ALA A 293 13.96 -22.44 -34.09
N THR A 294 15.12 -21.79 -34.16
CA THR A 294 16.16 -21.78 -33.12
C THR A 294 15.95 -20.71 -32.06
N GLU A 295 14.98 -19.81 -32.24
CA GLU A 295 14.67 -18.74 -31.30
C GLU A 295 13.46 -19.11 -30.45
N PHE A 296 13.72 -19.49 -29.20
CA PHE A 296 12.72 -19.99 -28.27
C PHE A 296 12.12 -18.86 -27.44
N THR A 297 10.81 -18.91 -27.28
CA THR A 297 10.04 -17.91 -26.53
C THR A 297 8.93 -18.59 -25.74
N PHE A 298 8.44 -17.89 -24.73
CA PHE A 298 7.31 -18.31 -23.91
C PHE A 298 6.00 -17.80 -24.49
N GLN A 299 4.96 -18.62 -24.41
CA GLN A 299 3.60 -18.20 -24.77
C GLN A 299 2.57 -18.92 -23.91
N ALA A 300 1.42 -18.28 -23.66
CA ALA A 300 0.25 -18.97 -23.15
C ALA A 300 -0.26 -19.95 -24.22
N THR A 301 -0.68 -21.14 -23.81
CA THR A 301 -1.23 -22.18 -24.69
C THR A 301 -2.72 -21.99 -24.96
N ASP A 302 -3.45 -21.46 -23.99
CA ASP A 302 -4.88 -21.21 -24.10
C ASP A 302 -5.15 -20.04 -25.06
N ALA A 303 -6.00 -20.31 -26.05
CA ALA A 303 -6.28 -19.37 -27.13
C ALA A 303 -7.03 -18.11 -26.65
N VAL A 304 -7.81 -18.20 -25.57
CA VAL A 304 -8.48 -17.03 -24.98
C VAL A 304 -7.43 -16.16 -24.27
N VAL A 305 -6.55 -16.80 -23.48
CA VAL A 305 -5.49 -16.10 -22.75
C VAL A 305 -4.45 -15.46 -23.67
N ALA A 306 -4.11 -16.15 -24.77
CA ALA A 306 -3.12 -15.71 -25.76
C ALA A 306 -3.63 -14.58 -26.68
N LYS A 307 -4.93 -14.29 -26.73
CA LYS A 307 -5.44 -13.19 -27.57
C LYS A 307 -4.84 -11.85 -27.14
N GLY A 308 -4.29 -11.09 -28.06
CA GLY A 308 -3.81 -9.72 -27.82
C GLY A 308 -2.43 -9.60 -27.16
N GLN A 309 -1.74 -10.72 -26.89
CA GLN A 309 -0.32 -10.72 -26.51
C GLN A 309 0.45 -11.77 -27.31
N GLN A 310 1.62 -11.38 -27.82
CA GLN A 310 2.51 -12.27 -28.58
C GLN A 310 3.41 -13.07 -27.63
N GLU A 311 4.26 -13.92 -28.19
CA GLU A 311 5.32 -14.61 -27.47
C GLU A 311 6.29 -13.65 -26.78
N ALA A 312 6.90 -14.07 -25.68
CA ALA A 312 7.86 -13.26 -24.92
C ALA A 312 9.13 -14.04 -24.55
N LEU A 313 10.27 -13.36 -24.55
CA LEU A 313 11.54 -13.92 -24.06
C LEU A 313 11.60 -14.02 -22.52
N ASN A 314 10.79 -13.22 -21.82
CA ASN A 314 10.72 -13.24 -20.36
C ASN A 314 9.46 -13.99 -19.90
N PRO A 315 9.60 -15.13 -19.20
CA PRO A 315 8.45 -15.94 -18.76
C PRO A 315 7.53 -15.16 -17.82
N ASN A 316 8.05 -14.20 -17.05
CA ASN A 316 7.24 -13.39 -16.12
C ASN A 316 6.21 -12.51 -16.83
N ILE A 317 6.42 -12.15 -18.10
CA ILE A 317 5.44 -11.42 -18.90
C ILE A 317 4.24 -12.34 -19.20
N ILE A 318 4.51 -13.60 -19.50
CA ILE A 318 3.50 -14.60 -19.83
C ILE A 318 2.72 -15.02 -18.57
N THR A 319 3.40 -15.24 -17.45
CA THR A 319 2.72 -15.58 -16.19
C THR A 319 1.80 -14.45 -15.71
N ASN A 320 2.23 -13.18 -15.82
CA ASN A 320 1.38 -12.02 -15.57
C ASN A 320 0.13 -12.04 -16.45
N ARG A 321 0.33 -12.20 -17.77
CA ARG A 321 -0.77 -12.25 -18.73
C ARG A 321 -1.77 -13.36 -18.38
N ILE A 322 -1.28 -14.56 -18.07
CA ILE A 322 -2.16 -15.69 -17.72
C ILE A 322 -2.99 -15.36 -16.49
N CYS A 323 -2.39 -14.88 -15.39
CA CYS A 323 -3.14 -14.54 -14.19
C CYS A 323 -4.13 -13.38 -14.41
N ASP A 324 -3.76 -12.37 -15.20
CA ASP A 324 -4.65 -11.25 -15.51
C ASP A 324 -5.88 -11.72 -16.30
N GLN A 325 -5.71 -12.66 -17.23
CA GLN A 325 -6.83 -13.23 -17.98
C GLN A 325 -7.72 -14.13 -17.11
N LEU A 326 -7.13 -14.86 -16.16
CA LEU A 326 -7.90 -15.62 -15.18
C LEU A 326 -8.87 -14.73 -14.38
N VAL A 327 -8.42 -13.52 -14.01
CA VAL A 327 -9.24 -12.54 -13.29
C VAL A 327 -10.30 -11.90 -14.19
N ASN A 328 -9.91 -11.45 -15.39
CA ASN A 328 -10.73 -10.53 -16.17
C ASN A 328 -11.59 -11.18 -17.26
N VAL A 329 -11.24 -12.39 -17.71
CA VAL A 329 -11.88 -13.02 -18.88
C VAL A 329 -12.36 -14.43 -18.56
N CYS A 330 -11.56 -15.21 -17.84
CA CYS A 330 -11.84 -16.62 -17.63
C CYS A 330 -12.86 -16.86 -16.50
N ASN A 331 -13.20 -15.84 -15.72
CA ASN A 331 -14.06 -15.96 -14.54
C ASN A 331 -13.53 -17.01 -13.54
N ALA A 332 -12.22 -17.02 -13.27
CA ALA A 332 -11.62 -17.96 -12.33
C ALA A 332 -12.10 -17.75 -10.89
N GLY A 333 -12.30 -18.85 -10.16
CA GLY A 333 -12.59 -18.85 -8.74
C GLY A 333 -11.41 -18.39 -7.88
N ALA A 334 -11.67 -18.21 -6.59
CA ALA A 334 -10.65 -17.74 -5.64
C ALA A 334 -9.43 -18.69 -5.56
N SER A 335 -9.66 -20.00 -5.65
CA SER A 335 -8.59 -21.01 -5.60
C SER A 335 -7.65 -20.93 -6.82
N GLY A 336 -8.18 -20.76 -8.03
CA GLY A 336 -7.35 -20.61 -9.23
C GLY A 336 -6.60 -19.29 -9.29
N LYS A 337 -7.21 -18.19 -8.82
CA LYS A 337 -6.53 -16.89 -8.68
C LYS A 337 -5.37 -16.97 -7.69
N ALA A 338 -5.58 -17.60 -6.53
CA ALA A 338 -4.54 -17.80 -5.53
C ALA A 338 -3.40 -18.69 -6.05
N ALA A 339 -3.73 -19.82 -6.69
CA ALA A 339 -2.74 -20.73 -7.29
C ALA A 339 -1.91 -20.03 -8.37
N CYS A 340 -2.52 -19.18 -9.21
CA CYS A 340 -1.79 -18.41 -10.22
C CYS A 340 -0.83 -17.40 -9.60
N ALA A 341 -1.26 -16.69 -8.54
CA ALA A 341 -0.42 -15.74 -7.83
C ALA A 341 0.80 -16.43 -7.18
N ASP A 342 0.59 -17.59 -6.54
CA ASP A 342 1.68 -18.38 -5.96
C ASP A 342 2.63 -18.93 -7.03
N ALA A 343 2.08 -19.50 -8.12
CA ALA A 343 2.89 -20.01 -9.22
C ALA A 343 3.74 -18.90 -9.86
N LYS A 344 3.19 -17.69 -9.99
CA LYS A 344 3.92 -16.51 -10.48
C LYS A 344 5.08 -16.13 -9.56
N ALA A 345 4.88 -16.15 -8.25
CA ALA A 345 5.94 -15.88 -7.28
C ALA A 345 7.07 -16.93 -7.38
N GLN A 346 6.71 -18.21 -7.53
CA GLN A 346 7.69 -19.28 -7.69
C GLN A 346 8.46 -19.20 -9.02
N ILE A 347 7.82 -18.84 -10.12
CA ILE A 347 8.52 -18.63 -11.41
C ILE A 347 9.45 -17.41 -11.36
N LEU A 348 9.03 -16.33 -10.70
CA LEU A 348 9.89 -15.17 -10.48
C LEU A 348 11.14 -15.56 -9.69
N ALA A 349 10.98 -16.34 -8.61
CA ALA A 349 12.08 -16.83 -7.79
C ALA A 349 12.98 -17.83 -8.53
N LEU A 350 12.44 -18.63 -9.45
CA LEU A 350 13.20 -19.61 -10.22
C LEU A 350 14.23 -18.95 -11.14
N GLY A 351 13.90 -17.81 -11.75
CA GLY A 351 14.82 -17.00 -12.55
C GLY A 351 15.32 -17.64 -13.87
N THR A 352 14.93 -18.88 -14.17
CA THR A 352 15.29 -19.57 -15.42
C THR A 352 14.47 -19.05 -16.61
N ARG A 353 14.98 -19.26 -17.82
CA ARG A 353 14.36 -18.83 -19.08
C ARG A 353 14.44 -19.92 -20.15
N ASP A 354 14.17 -21.14 -19.75
CA ASP A 354 14.22 -22.33 -20.60
C ASP A 354 12.97 -23.20 -20.39
N ALA A 355 12.94 -24.38 -21.02
CA ALA A 355 11.82 -25.30 -20.95
C ALA A 355 11.44 -25.71 -19.51
N SER A 356 12.39 -25.71 -18.56
CA SER A 356 12.12 -26.02 -17.15
C SER A 356 11.18 -25.00 -16.51
N THR A 357 11.21 -23.73 -16.96
CA THR A 357 10.33 -22.68 -16.44
C THR A 357 8.87 -22.94 -16.82
N ALA A 358 8.63 -23.31 -18.08
CA ALA A 358 7.29 -23.66 -18.55
C ALA A 358 6.77 -24.95 -17.89
N ALA A 359 7.63 -25.96 -17.75
CA ALA A 359 7.30 -27.19 -17.05
C ALA A 359 6.95 -26.96 -15.58
N LYS A 360 7.74 -26.13 -14.87
CA LYS A 360 7.48 -25.78 -13.47
C LYS A 360 6.16 -25.02 -13.32
N TRP A 361 5.88 -24.06 -14.20
CA TRP A 361 4.62 -23.31 -14.19
C TRP A 361 3.42 -24.24 -14.33
N ASN A 362 3.42 -25.12 -15.34
CA ASN A 362 2.33 -26.06 -15.58
C ASN A 362 2.12 -26.98 -14.37
N SER A 363 3.23 -27.53 -13.84
CA SER A 363 3.19 -28.41 -12.68
C SER A 363 2.60 -27.73 -11.43
N LEU A 364 2.91 -26.45 -11.18
CA LEU A 364 2.35 -25.69 -10.06
C LEU A 364 0.85 -25.49 -10.16
N LEU A 365 0.32 -25.44 -11.38
CA LEU A 365 -1.10 -25.28 -11.64
C LEU A 365 -1.81 -26.63 -11.84
N GLY A 366 -1.10 -27.75 -11.69
CA GLY A 366 -1.66 -29.10 -11.77
C GLY A 366 -1.82 -29.63 -13.20
N PHE A 367 -0.95 -29.22 -14.12
CA PHE A 367 -0.86 -29.68 -15.52
C PHE A 367 0.51 -30.29 -15.84
#